data_AF-A0AAV0XZV9-F1
#
_entry.id   AF-A0AAV0XZV9-F1
#
_cell.length_a   1.000
_cell.length_b   1.000
_cell.length_c   1.000
_cell.angle_alpha   90.00
_cell.angle_beta   90.00
_cell.angle_gamma   90.00
#
_symmetry.space_group_name_H-M   'P 1'
#
loop_
_entity.id
_entity.type
_entity.pdbx_description
1 polymer ?
#
loop_
_entity_poly.entity_id
_entity_poly.type
_entity_poly.pdbx_seq_one_letter_code
_entity_poly.pdbx_strand_id
1 'polypeptide(L)'
;MSVCPNDKVCSEFSDYVFNNYIDDESPFPKNIWAKEPMFDPRTTNAVESFHRTYNSQFYKSHPHIHLVIMVLQETQAETMTKIRSIETDSYKSMSFIEMQKINATIMAYDEYLRNKCSKDLLKYLLKVGNKYLGIPL
;
A
#
# COMPACT_ATOMS: atom_id res chain seq x y z
N MET A 1 4.24 18.78 27.07
CA MET A 1 4.45 17.31 27.04
C MET A 1 3.14 16.68 26.63
N SER A 2 3.14 15.85 25.58
CA SER A 2 1.96 15.06 25.21
C SER A 2 1.84 13.90 26.20
N VAL A 3 0.66 13.66 26.76
CA VAL A 3 0.39 12.54 27.67
C VAL A 3 -0.29 11.45 26.87
N CYS A 4 0.29 10.25 26.86
CA CYS A 4 -0.35 9.09 26.24
C CYS A 4 -1.69 8.83 26.97
N PRO A 5 -2.82 8.76 26.26
CA PRO A 5 -4.09 8.39 26.87
C PRO A 5 -3.94 7.06 27.59
N ASN A 6 -4.44 6.95 28.82
CA ASN A 6 -4.42 5.70 29.59
C ASN A 6 -5.54 4.76 29.09
N ASP A 7 -5.51 4.45 27.79
CA ASP A 7 -6.42 3.54 27.11
C ASP A 7 -5.65 2.25 26.80
N LYS A 8 -6.07 1.18 27.47
CA LYS A 8 -5.46 -0.14 27.34
C LYS A 8 -5.51 -0.66 25.90
N VAL A 9 -6.55 -0.35 25.14
CA VAL A 9 -6.68 -0.76 23.74
C VAL A 9 -5.63 -0.05 22.88
N CYS A 10 -5.43 1.25 23.12
CA CYS A 10 -4.40 2.02 22.42
C CYS A 10 -2.99 1.52 22.75
N SER A 11 -2.72 1.19 24.02
CA SER A 11 -1.41 0.65 24.41
C SER A 11 -1.16 -0.74 23.81
N GLU A 12 -2.14 -1.65 23.88
CA GLU A 12 -2.01 -3.00 23.31
C GLU A 12 -1.77 -2.97 21.79
N PHE A 13 -2.50 -2.12 21.07
CA PHE A 13 -2.27 -1.93 19.63
C PHE A 13 -0.87 -1.37 19.35
N SER A 14 -0.44 -0.35 20.11
CA SER A 14 0.86 0.28 19.91
C SER A 14 2.00 -0.70 20.20
N ASP A 15 1.91 -1.46 21.29
CA ASP A 15 2.89 -2.48 21.67
C ASP A 15 2.92 -3.59 20.62
N TYR A 16 1.76 -4.03 20.12
CA TYR A 16 1.70 -5.01 19.04
C TYR A 16 2.43 -4.51 17.80
N VAL A 17 2.16 -3.29 17.34
CA VAL A 17 2.84 -2.71 16.16
C VAL A 17 4.33 -2.58 16.40
N PHE A 18 4.73 -2.09 17.58
CA PHE A 18 6.14 -1.93 17.93
C PHE A 18 6.87 -3.27 17.90
N ASN A 19 6.38 -4.25 18.67
CA ASN A 19 7.00 -5.57 18.82
C ASN A 19 7.00 -6.38 17.51
N ASN A 20 6.01 -6.19 16.64
CA ASN A 20 5.89 -7.00 15.42
C ASN A 20 6.51 -6.34 14.18
N TYR A 21 6.60 -5.01 14.10
CA TYR A 21 6.99 -4.32 12.86
C TYR A 21 8.10 -3.26 13.00
N ILE A 22 8.29 -2.67 14.19
CA ILE A 22 9.20 -1.52 14.37
C ILE A 22 10.48 -1.92 15.09
N ASP A 23 10.39 -2.81 16.08
CA ASP A 23 11.55 -3.31 16.81
C ASP A 23 12.54 -3.99 15.84
N ASP A 24 13.83 -3.86 16.12
CA ASP A 24 14.85 -4.40 15.23
C ASP A 24 14.92 -5.94 15.29
N GLU A 25 14.45 -6.55 16.39
CA GLU A 25 14.26 -7.99 16.56
C GLU A 25 12.83 -8.44 16.23
N SER A 26 12.04 -7.56 15.61
CA SER A 26 10.66 -7.89 15.26
C SER A 26 10.57 -9.01 14.21
N PRO A 27 9.53 -9.88 14.27
CA PRO A 27 9.31 -10.92 13.27
C PRO A 27 9.06 -10.36 11.86
N PHE A 28 8.62 -9.10 11.74
CA PHE A 28 8.35 -8.43 10.47
C PHE A 28 9.19 -7.13 10.34
N PRO A 29 10.51 -7.25 10.14
CA PRO A 29 11.42 -6.11 10.19
C PRO A 29 11.19 -5.12 9.04
N LYS A 30 11.56 -3.86 9.25
CA LYS A 30 11.30 -2.72 8.34
C LYS A 30 11.64 -3.00 6.88
N ASN A 31 12.69 -3.76 6.60
CA ASN A 31 13.13 -4.07 5.23
C ASN A 31 12.14 -4.93 4.43
N ILE A 32 11.18 -5.61 5.06
CA ILE A 32 10.19 -6.42 4.35
C ILE A 32 8.99 -5.57 3.87
N TRP A 33 8.56 -4.60 4.67
CA TRP A 33 7.36 -3.79 4.40
C TRP A 33 7.67 -2.35 4.00
N ALA A 34 8.83 -1.81 4.37
CA ALA A 34 9.30 -0.49 3.98
C ALA A 34 10.35 -0.61 2.88
N LYS A 35 10.24 0.25 1.87
CA LYS A 35 11.21 0.37 0.78
C LYS A 35 11.38 1.84 0.43
N GLU A 36 12.57 2.21 -0.03
CA GLU A 36 12.81 3.54 -0.56
C GLU A 36 11.86 3.83 -1.74
N PRO A 37 11.44 5.10 -1.93
CA PRO A 37 10.59 5.48 -3.05
C PRO A 37 11.23 5.11 -4.40
N MET A 38 10.44 4.49 -5.28
CA MET A 38 10.85 4.17 -6.65
C MET A 38 9.65 4.03 -7.57
N PHE A 39 9.89 3.87 -8.87
CA PHE A 39 8.86 3.68 -9.90
C PHE A 39 8.06 2.38 -9.78
N ASP A 40 8.58 1.41 -9.04
CA ASP A 40 7.88 0.19 -8.67
C ASP A 40 7.63 0.17 -7.14
N PRO A 41 6.66 0.97 -6.66
CA PRO A 41 6.40 1.07 -5.23
C PRO A 41 5.77 -0.23 -4.72
N ARG A 42 6.29 -0.76 -3.61
CA ARG A 42 5.61 -1.83 -2.86
C ARG A 42 4.34 -1.25 -2.24
N THR A 43 3.19 -1.47 -2.87
CA THR A 43 1.88 -1.06 -2.35
C THR A 43 0.96 -2.25 -2.21
N THR A 44 0.10 -2.24 -1.19
CA THR A 44 -0.97 -3.23 -1.00
C THR A 44 -2.19 -2.91 -1.86
N ASN A 45 -2.23 -1.75 -2.54
CA ASN A 45 -3.35 -1.28 -3.36
C ASN A 45 -3.85 -2.33 -4.37
N ALA A 46 -2.95 -3.04 -5.04
CA ALA A 46 -3.33 -4.05 -6.02
C ALA A 46 -4.06 -5.23 -5.35
N VAL A 47 -3.54 -5.71 -4.21
CA VAL A 47 -4.10 -6.82 -3.45
C VAL A 47 -5.43 -6.41 -2.81
N GLU A 48 -5.49 -5.22 -2.21
CA GLU A 48 -6.72 -4.64 -1.64
C GLU A 48 -7.80 -4.43 -2.71
N SER A 49 -7.43 -3.92 -3.88
CA SER A 49 -8.34 -3.73 -5.01
C SER A 49 -8.87 -5.06 -5.55
N PHE A 50 -7.99 -6.07 -5.66
CA PHE A 50 -8.38 -7.43 -6.01
C PHE A 50 -9.39 -7.99 -5.02
N HIS A 51 -9.09 -7.98 -3.71
CA HIS A 51 -9.99 -8.52 -2.70
C HIS A 51 -11.32 -7.76 -2.64
N ARG A 52 -11.29 -6.43 -2.78
CA ARG A 52 -12.51 -5.61 -2.84
C ARG A 52 -13.38 -6.03 -4.01
N THR A 53 -12.80 -6.14 -5.20
CA THR A 53 -13.51 -6.52 -6.43
C THR A 53 -14.04 -7.94 -6.33
N TYR A 54 -13.20 -8.89 -5.93
CA TYR A 54 -13.57 -10.30 -5.73
C TYR A 54 -14.71 -10.44 -4.71
N ASN A 55 -14.59 -9.82 -3.54
CA ASN A 55 -15.61 -9.89 -2.51
C ASN A 55 -16.92 -9.22 -2.95
N SER A 56 -16.86 -8.17 -3.77
CA SER A 56 -18.05 -7.48 -4.29
C SER A 56 -18.91 -8.33 -5.22
N GLN A 57 -18.38 -9.44 -5.76
CA GLN A 57 -19.14 -10.40 -6.56
C GLN A 57 -20.09 -11.27 -5.72
N PHE A 58 -19.92 -11.30 -4.40
CA PHE A 58 -20.72 -12.12 -3.48
C PHE A 58 -21.73 -11.26 -2.71
N TYR A 59 -22.96 -11.18 -3.22
CA TYR A 59 -24.05 -10.39 -2.62
C TYR A 59 -24.80 -11.11 -1.47
N LYS A 60 -24.42 -12.34 -1.13
CA LYS A 60 -25.04 -13.14 -0.06
C LYS A 60 -23.97 -13.64 0.90
N SER A 61 -24.28 -13.69 2.20
CA SER A 61 -23.38 -14.24 3.23
C SER A 61 -23.01 -15.71 2.98
N HIS A 62 -23.89 -16.46 2.28
CA HIS A 62 -23.67 -17.86 1.92
C HIS A 62 -23.96 -18.07 0.42
N PRO A 63 -23.00 -17.74 -0.47
CA PRO A 63 -23.18 -17.97 -1.90
C PRO A 63 -23.22 -19.47 -2.20
N HIS A 64 -24.06 -19.88 -3.15
CA HIS A 64 -24.07 -21.27 -3.61
C HIS A 64 -22.78 -21.61 -4.37
N ILE A 65 -22.34 -22.86 -4.29
CA ILE A 65 -21.07 -23.30 -4.91
C ILE A 65 -20.97 -22.98 -6.40
N HIS A 66 -22.07 -23.05 -7.14
CA HIS A 66 -22.10 -22.71 -8.56
C HIS A 66 -21.71 -21.24 -8.82
N LEU A 67 -22.17 -20.31 -7.98
CA LEU A 67 -21.80 -18.89 -8.09
C LEU A 67 -20.30 -18.70 -7.80
N VAL A 68 -19.78 -19.39 -6.78
CA VAL A 68 -18.35 -19.34 -6.45
C VAL A 68 -17.50 -19.84 -7.63
N ILE A 69 -17.90 -20.96 -8.26
CA ILE A 69 -17.22 -21.49 -9.45
C ILE A 69 -17.25 -20.48 -10.59
N MET A 70 -18.40 -19.86 -10.86
CA MET A 70 -18.52 -18.84 -11.92
C MET A 70 -17.59 -17.65 -11.68
N VAL A 71 -17.57 -17.08 -10.47
CA VAL A 71 -16.69 -15.95 -10.12
C VAL A 71 -15.22 -16.33 -10.26
N LEU A 72 -14.83 -17.55 -9.88
CA LEU A 72 -13.46 -18.04 -10.05
C LEU A 72 -13.08 -18.17 -11.53
N GLN A 73 -13.98 -18.68 -12.38
CA GLN A 73 -13.75 -18.79 -13.82
C GLN A 73 -13.62 -17.41 -14.47
N GLU A 74 -14.46 -16.44 -14.09
CA GLU A 74 -14.37 -15.06 -14.58
C GLU A 74 -13.06 -14.39 -14.15
N THR A 75 -12.70 -14.52 -12.86
CA THR A 75 -11.42 -14.02 -12.32
C THR A 75 -10.23 -14.62 -13.08
N GLN A 76 -10.28 -15.93 -13.38
CA GLN A 76 -9.25 -16.61 -14.18
C GLN A 76 -9.18 -16.06 -15.60
N ALA A 77 -10.32 -15.87 -16.27
CA ALA A 77 -10.38 -15.33 -17.63
C ALA A 77 -9.83 -13.89 -17.71
N GLU A 78 -10.20 -13.02 -16.76
CA GLU A 78 -9.64 -11.67 -16.65
C GLU A 78 -8.12 -11.69 -16.43
N THR A 79 -7.66 -12.56 -15.53
CA THR A 79 -6.23 -12.68 -15.20
C THR A 79 -5.44 -13.14 -16.41
N MET A 80 -5.92 -14.15 -17.14
CA MET A 80 -5.28 -14.61 -18.38
C MET A 80 -5.26 -13.54 -19.46
N THR A 81 -6.32 -12.72 -19.55
CA THR A 81 -6.37 -11.59 -20.49
C THR A 81 -5.32 -10.54 -20.13
N LYS A 82 -5.16 -10.21 -18.84
CA LYS A 82 -4.13 -9.28 -18.35
C LYS A 82 -2.72 -9.83 -18.60
N ILE A 83 -2.46 -11.11 -18.32
CA ILE A 83 -1.17 -11.76 -18.61
C ILE A 83 -0.83 -11.64 -20.10
N ARG A 84 -1.77 -12.00 -20.98
CA ARG A 84 -1.57 -11.88 -22.43
C ARG A 84 -1.32 -10.44 -22.87
N SER A 85 -1.99 -9.46 -22.27
CA SER A 85 -1.76 -8.05 -22.59
C SER A 85 -0.33 -7.60 -22.23
N ILE A 86 0.25 -8.17 -21.17
CA ILE A 86 1.64 -7.93 -20.77
C ILE A 86 2.59 -8.61 -21.76
N GLU A 87 2.35 -9.88 -22.08
CA GLU A 87 3.16 -10.65 -23.05
C GLU A 87 3.19 -10.03 -24.45
N THR A 88 2.14 -9.28 -24.81
CA THR A 88 2.00 -8.61 -26.11
C THR A 88 2.38 -7.13 -26.08
N ASP A 89 2.94 -6.63 -24.97
CA ASP A 89 3.25 -5.21 -24.73
C ASP A 89 2.06 -4.25 -25.00
N SER A 90 0.83 -4.76 -24.89
CA SER A 90 -0.41 -4.01 -25.12
C SER A 90 -1.03 -3.48 -23.82
N TYR A 91 -0.26 -3.47 -22.73
CA TYR A 91 -0.71 -3.00 -21.43
C TYR A 91 -0.69 -1.47 -21.32
N LYS A 92 -1.53 -0.94 -20.43
CA LYS A 92 -1.58 0.49 -20.16
C LYS A 92 -0.35 0.91 -19.35
N SER A 93 0.42 1.84 -19.89
CA SER A 93 1.52 2.46 -19.16
C SER A 93 1.03 3.32 -17.99
N MET A 94 1.91 3.51 -17.00
CA MET A 94 1.66 4.40 -15.87
C MET A 94 1.25 5.79 -16.37
N SER A 95 0.24 6.39 -15.74
CA SER A 95 -0.21 7.72 -16.14
C SER A 95 0.85 8.78 -15.84
N PHE A 96 0.86 9.86 -16.63
CA PHE A 96 1.77 10.99 -16.42
C PHE A 96 1.65 11.58 -15.01
N ILE A 97 0.43 11.64 -14.45
CA ILE A 97 0.17 12.15 -13.10
C ILE A 97 0.82 11.26 -12.04
N GLU A 98 0.71 9.94 -12.16
CA GLU A 98 1.36 8.98 -11.26
C GLU A 98 2.88 9.10 -11.37
N MET A 99 3.41 9.18 -12.60
CA MET A 99 4.83 9.35 -12.85
C MET A 99 5.39 10.63 -12.18
N GLN A 100 4.66 11.74 -12.27
CA GLN A 100 5.02 12.99 -11.58
C GLN A 100 4.98 12.85 -10.05
N LYS A 101 3.98 12.17 -9.50
CA LYS A 101 3.87 11.93 -8.04
C LYS A 101 5.04 11.10 -7.52
N ILE A 102 5.41 10.03 -8.22
CA ILE A 102 6.56 9.19 -7.86
C ILE A 102 7.85 10.00 -7.93
N ASN A 103 8.09 10.70 -9.05
CA ASN A 103 9.27 11.54 -9.22
C ASN A 103 9.42 12.59 -8.10
N ALA A 104 8.32 13.26 -7.74
CA ALA A 104 8.33 14.22 -6.64
C ALA A 104 8.68 13.59 -5.29
N THR A 105 8.27 12.34 -5.07
CA THR A 105 8.54 11.60 -3.83
C THR A 105 9.99 11.16 -3.76
N ILE A 106 10.56 10.68 -4.87
CA ILE A 106 11.99 10.33 -4.99
C ILE A 106 12.85 11.57 -4.73
N MET A 107 12.57 12.69 -5.40
CA MET A 107 13.32 13.94 -5.21
C MET A 107 13.29 14.44 -3.76
N ALA A 108 12.14 14.31 -3.07
CA ALA A 108 12.01 14.69 -1.67
C ALA A 108 12.81 13.75 -0.75
N TYR A 109 12.86 12.47 -1.07
CA TYR A 109 13.67 11.48 -0.34
C TYR A 109 15.17 11.74 -0.51
N ASP A 110 15.63 12.06 -1.72
CA ASP A 110 17.02 12.42 -2.00
C ASP A 110 17.46 13.72 -1.31
N GLU A 111 16.56 14.70 -1.17
CA GLU A 111 16.80 15.90 -0.34
C GLU A 111 16.99 15.53 1.14
N TYR A 112 16.17 14.63 1.67
CA TYR A 112 16.29 14.14 3.03
C TYR A 112 17.62 13.41 3.26
N LEU A 113 18.00 12.49 2.37
CA LEU A 113 19.22 11.70 2.51
C LEU A 113 20.49 12.55 2.54
N ARG A 114 20.51 13.71 1.85
CA ARG A 114 21.66 14.61 1.81
C ARG A 114 21.97 15.27 3.16
N ASN A 115 20.95 15.58 3.96
CA ASN A 115 21.13 16.29 5.23
C ASN A 115 20.91 15.39 6.47
N LYS A 116 20.25 14.24 6.29
CA LYS A 116 19.94 13.16 7.24
C LYS A 116 19.84 13.59 8.72
N CYS A 117 18.97 14.56 9.00
CA CYS A 117 18.65 14.99 10.37
C CYS A 117 17.14 14.92 10.67
N SER A 118 16.76 14.98 11.95
CA SER A 118 15.35 14.88 12.38
C SER A 118 14.47 16.01 11.82
N LYS A 119 15.00 17.23 11.63
CA LYS A 119 14.25 18.34 11.03
C LYS A 119 13.93 18.09 9.56
N ASP A 120 14.87 17.49 8.83
CA ASP A 120 14.68 17.17 7.41
C ASP A 120 13.76 15.96 7.21
N LEU A 121 13.75 15.01 8.16
CA LEU A 121 12.76 13.93 8.17
C LEU A 121 11.35 14.48 8.29
N LEU A 122 11.09 15.39 9.23
CA LEU A 122 9.77 16.02 9.37
C LEU A 122 9.39 16.81 8.12
N LYS A 123 10.32 17.55 7.53
CA LYS A 123 10.11 18.28 6.27
C LYS A 123 9.76 17.34 5.12
N TYR A 124 10.45 16.20 5.01
CA TYR A 124 10.15 15.15 4.04
C TYR A 124 8.76 14.56 4.26
N LEU A 125 8.43 14.14 5.47
CA LEU A 125 7.13 13.55 5.81
C LEU A 125 5.98 14.53 5.52
N LEU A 126 6.15 15.82 5.80
CA LEU A 126 5.15 16.85 5.46
C LEU A 126 4.98 17.02 3.94
N LYS A 127 6.07 17.02 3.18
CA LYS A 127 6.03 17.12 1.71
C LYS A 127 5.33 15.93 1.06
N VAL A 128 5.59 14.73 1.57
CA VAL A 128 5.02 13.47 1.05
C VAL A 128 3.57 13.30 1.53
N GLY A 129 3.30 13.49 2.82
CA GLY A 129 1.97 13.28 3.41
C GLY A 129 0.87 14.05 2.69
N ASN A 130 1.10 15.33 2.37
CA ASN A 130 0.13 16.16 1.63
C ASN A 130 -0.20 15.64 0.21
N LYS A 131 0.67 14.83 -0.40
CA LYS A 131 0.48 14.27 -1.75
C LYS A 131 -0.35 12.99 -1.77
N TYR A 132 -0.47 12.32 -0.62
CA TYR A 132 -1.14 11.04 -0.46
C TYR A 132 -2.34 11.12 0.49
N LEU A 133 -2.80 12.32 0.83
CA LEU A 133 -4.07 12.49 1.54
C LEU A 133 -5.17 11.76 0.75
N GLY A 134 -5.79 10.78 1.39
CA GLY A 134 -7.01 10.16 0.88
C GLY A 134 -8.08 11.25 0.72
N ILE A 135 -9.00 11.05 -0.23
CA ILE A 135 -10.20 11.87 -0.31
C ILE A 135 -10.87 11.78 1.08
N PRO A 136 -11.17 12.90 1.76
CA PRO A 136 -11.90 12.85 3.01
C PRO A 136 -13.23 12.12 2.76
N LEU A 137 -13.48 11.08 3.56
CA LEU A 137 -14.73 10.31 3.55
C LEU A 137 -15.93 11.19 3.86
#